data_AF-A0A7J9F2D1-F1
#
_entry.id   AF-A0A7J9F2D1-F1
#
_cell.length_a   1.000
_cell.length_b   1.000
_cell.length_c   1.000
_cell.angle_alpha   90.00
_cell.angle_beta   90.00
_cell.angle_gamma   90.00
#
_symmetry.space_group_name_H-M   'P 1'
#
loop_
_entity.id
_entity.type
_entity.pdbx_description
1 polymer ?
#
loop_
_entity_poly.entity_id
_entity_poly.type
_entity_poly.pdbx_seq_one_letter_code
_entity_poly.pdbx_strand_id
1 'polypeptide(L)'
;GSVEGDSGLRYDYGKYYASKTFFDDFKNRRILTGWINESSSVADDIKKGWSGVHAIPRKIWLARSGKQLVQWPVVEIEKLRANHVSLANKLLEGGSVIEVPGVTAAQADVEVSFEIKDFEKAEVLEPSWTNPQLLCSRKGASVKGSLGPFGLLVLASEGLKERTAVFFRIFKGHKKYVVLMCSDQSRSSLNQDNDMTTYGAFLDVDNRQHKLSLRSLIDHSIVESFGGGGKVCITSRVYPTLAINEAAHLYAFNNGNQSIKILELNAWSMKTAKIN
;
A
#
# COMPACT_ATOMS: atom_id res chain seq x y z
N GLY A 1 -19.00 -20.53 -5.56
CA GLY A 1 -19.88 -19.51 -6.15
C GLY A 1 -19.08 -18.25 -6.33
N SER A 2 -18.89 -17.81 -7.57
CA SER A 2 -18.32 -16.49 -7.87
C SER A 2 -19.36 -15.44 -7.49
N VAL A 3 -19.02 -14.52 -6.60
CA VAL A 3 -19.83 -13.31 -6.45
C VAL A 3 -19.37 -12.38 -7.56
N GLU A 4 -20.10 -12.38 -8.67
CA GLU A 4 -19.94 -11.38 -9.73
C GLU A 4 -20.45 -10.04 -9.20
N GLY A 5 -19.51 -9.18 -8.81
CA GLY A 5 -19.74 -7.82 -8.34
C GLY A 5 -18.49 -7.24 -7.68
N ASP A 6 -18.43 -5.91 -7.54
CA ASP A 6 -17.37 -5.18 -6.82
C ASP A 6 -17.25 -5.56 -5.32
N SER A 7 -18.11 -6.46 -4.85
CA SER A 7 -18.17 -6.98 -3.47
C SER A 7 -17.42 -8.31 -3.27
N GLY A 8 -16.88 -8.93 -4.33
CA GLY A 8 -16.09 -10.16 -4.23
C GLY A 8 -14.70 -9.94 -3.61
N LEU A 9 -14.17 -10.97 -2.93
CA LEU A 9 -12.77 -10.97 -2.50
C LEU A 9 -11.85 -11.00 -3.72
N ARG A 10 -10.81 -10.17 -3.70
CA ARG A 10 -9.77 -10.13 -4.73
C ARG A 10 -8.43 -10.51 -4.09
N TYR A 11 -7.51 -11.09 -4.86
CA TYR A 11 -6.12 -11.24 -4.41
C TYR A 11 -5.49 -9.87 -4.17
N ASP A 12 -5.76 -8.94 -5.06
CA ASP A 12 -5.22 -7.60 -5.01
C ASP A 12 -6.30 -6.63 -5.49
N TYR A 13 -6.42 -5.48 -4.83
CA TYR A 13 -7.46 -4.49 -5.10
C TYR A 13 -6.98 -3.35 -6.01
N GLY A 14 -5.74 -3.43 -6.52
CA GLY A 14 -5.20 -2.52 -7.52
C GLY A 14 -4.99 -3.19 -8.88
N LYS A 15 -3.89 -2.87 -9.56
CA LYS A 15 -3.51 -3.45 -10.87
C LYS A 15 -2.90 -4.81 -10.69
N TYR A 16 -3.72 -5.83 -10.89
CA TYR A 16 -3.30 -7.22 -10.77
C TYR A 16 -4.23 -8.12 -11.59
N TYR A 17 -3.69 -8.84 -12.55
CA TYR A 17 -4.49 -9.66 -13.47
C TYR A 17 -3.80 -10.97 -13.84
N ALA A 18 -4.56 -11.86 -14.46
CA ALA A 18 -4.09 -13.17 -14.95
C ALA A 18 -3.32 -13.98 -13.90
N SER A 19 -3.71 -13.85 -12.63
CA SER A 19 -2.97 -14.43 -11.52
C SER A 19 -3.04 -15.95 -11.52
N LYS A 20 -1.92 -16.62 -11.26
CA LYS A 20 -1.81 -18.07 -11.26
C LYS A 20 -0.98 -18.55 -10.09
N THR A 21 -1.34 -19.72 -9.56
CA THR A 21 -0.56 -20.35 -8.49
C THR A 21 0.12 -21.62 -8.96
N PHE A 22 1.24 -21.94 -8.32
CA PHE A 22 1.85 -23.26 -8.34
C PHE A 22 2.21 -23.69 -6.91
N PHE A 23 2.46 -24.98 -6.72
CA PHE A 23 2.92 -25.52 -5.45
C PHE A 23 4.43 -25.69 -5.49
N ASP A 24 5.12 -25.06 -4.53
CA ASP A 24 6.55 -25.22 -4.26
C ASP A 24 6.69 -26.29 -3.18
N ASP A 25 7.04 -27.51 -3.60
CA ASP A 25 7.17 -28.70 -2.76
C ASP A 25 8.43 -28.66 -1.89
N PHE A 26 9.53 -28.07 -2.38
CA PHE A 26 10.76 -27.86 -1.62
C PHE A 26 10.54 -27.07 -0.32
N LYS A 27 9.64 -26.08 -0.36
CA LYS A 27 9.32 -25.24 0.82
C LYS A 27 7.89 -25.42 1.34
N ASN A 28 7.18 -26.41 0.82
CA ASN A 28 5.80 -26.76 1.17
C ASN A 28 4.89 -25.51 1.25
N ARG A 29 4.84 -24.73 0.17
CA ARG A 29 4.08 -23.48 0.09
C ARG A 29 3.42 -23.30 -1.26
N ARG A 30 2.28 -22.63 -1.30
CA ARG A 30 1.65 -22.19 -2.54
C ARG A 30 2.16 -20.79 -2.88
N ILE A 31 2.66 -20.64 -4.09
CA ILE A 31 3.15 -19.37 -4.63
C ILE A 31 2.11 -18.82 -5.61
N LEU A 32 1.77 -17.54 -5.43
CA LEU A 32 0.92 -16.77 -6.34
C LEU A 32 1.81 -15.79 -7.13
N THR A 33 1.62 -15.76 -8.44
CA THR A 33 2.13 -14.73 -9.32
C THR A 33 0.96 -14.01 -10.01
N GLY A 34 1.21 -12.79 -10.47
CA GLY A 34 0.22 -11.99 -11.20
C GLY A 34 0.90 -11.06 -12.19
N TRP A 35 0.21 -10.76 -13.28
CA TRP A 35 0.63 -9.77 -14.26
C TRP A 35 0.13 -8.40 -13.85
N ILE A 36 0.98 -7.39 -14.02
CA ILE A 36 0.68 -6.00 -13.75
C ILE A 36 0.94 -5.22 -15.04
N ASN A 37 -0.14 -4.86 -15.72
CA ASN A 37 -0.06 -4.04 -16.93
C ASN A 37 0.33 -2.58 -16.59
N GLU A 38 0.63 -1.78 -17.61
CA GLU A 38 1.04 -0.39 -17.45
C GLU A 38 -0.13 0.53 -17.09
N SER A 39 0.14 1.61 -16.36
CA SER A 39 -0.77 2.76 -16.19
C SER A 39 -0.27 4.01 -16.91
N SER A 40 0.79 3.90 -17.70
CA SER A 40 1.21 4.93 -18.64
C SER A 40 0.41 4.86 -19.94
N SER A 41 0.54 5.88 -20.77
CA SER A 41 -0.06 5.88 -22.10
C SER A 41 0.57 4.81 -23.01
N VAL A 42 -0.18 4.35 -24.02
CA VAL A 42 0.38 3.42 -25.04
C VAL A 42 1.55 4.06 -25.79
N ALA A 43 1.52 5.37 -26.00
CA ALA A 43 2.62 6.09 -26.63
C ALA A 43 3.90 6.03 -25.77
N ASP A 44 3.77 6.15 -24.45
CA ASP A 44 4.90 6.00 -23.52
C ASP A 44 5.40 4.56 -23.47
N ASP A 45 4.51 3.57 -23.56
CA ASP A 45 4.89 2.16 -23.65
C ASP A 45 5.75 1.89 -24.89
N ILE A 46 5.34 2.40 -26.05
CA ILE A 46 6.11 2.30 -27.29
C ILE A 46 7.45 3.04 -27.14
N LYS A 47 7.43 4.25 -26.57
CA LYS A 47 8.63 5.09 -26.40
C LYS A 47 9.67 4.45 -25.48
N LYS A 48 9.25 3.84 -24.36
CA LYS A 48 10.16 3.16 -23.42
C LYS A 48 10.57 1.77 -23.88
N GLY A 49 9.88 1.19 -24.87
CA GLY A 49 10.24 -0.06 -25.54
C GLY A 49 9.83 -1.34 -24.81
N TRP A 50 8.98 -1.25 -23.78
CA TRP A 50 8.48 -2.39 -23.01
C TRP A 50 7.14 -2.07 -22.36
N SER A 51 6.35 -3.09 -22.00
CA SER A 51 5.06 -2.93 -21.31
C SER A 51 4.72 -4.20 -20.52
N GLY A 52 4.36 -4.04 -19.25
CA GLY A 52 3.98 -5.11 -18.34
C GLY A 52 5.14 -5.61 -17.47
N VAL A 53 4.84 -5.86 -16.20
CA VAL A 53 5.74 -6.50 -15.23
C VAL A 53 5.00 -7.60 -14.48
N HIS A 54 5.74 -8.46 -13.78
CA HIS A 54 5.18 -9.39 -12.82
C HIS A 54 5.26 -8.85 -11.40
N ALA A 55 4.21 -9.10 -10.62
CA ALA A 55 4.26 -8.89 -9.17
C ALA A 55 5.34 -9.76 -8.55
N ILE A 56 5.95 -9.29 -7.45
CA ILE A 56 6.79 -10.14 -6.63
C ILE A 56 5.99 -11.39 -6.21
N PRO A 57 6.54 -12.61 -6.37
CA PRO A 57 5.84 -13.82 -5.98
C PRO A 57 5.42 -13.77 -4.51
N ARG A 58 4.18 -14.18 -4.22
CA ARG A 58 3.60 -14.13 -2.87
C ARG A 58 3.33 -15.54 -2.38
N LYS A 59 3.72 -15.86 -1.14
CA LYS A 59 3.16 -17.02 -0.44
C LYS A 59 1.68 -16.74 -0.19
N ILE A 60 0.81 -17.70 -0.45
CA ILE A 60 -0.63 -17.58 -0.19
C ILE A 60 -1.17 -18.73 0.67
N TRP A 61 -2.05 -18.41 1.62
CA TRP A 61 -2.69 -19.38 2.52
C TRP A 61 -4.04 -18.88 3.02
N LEU A 62 -4.87 -19.79 3.57
CA LEU A 62 -6.15 -19.43 4.18
C LEU A 62 -5.94 -18.77 5.54
N ALA A 63 -6.59 -17.62 5.78
CA ALA A 63 -6.58 -16.97 7.08
C ALA A 63 -7.14 -17.92 8.16
N ARG A 64 -6.71 -17.77 9.42
CA ARG A 64 -7.22 -18.57 10.55
C ARG A 64 -8.73 -18.49 10.73
N SER A 65 -9.36 -17.39 10.31
CA SER A 65 -10.81 -17.22 10.35
C SER A 65 -11.57 -18.06 9.31
N GLY A 66 -10.88 -18.61 8.31
CA GLY A 66 -11.47 -19.34 7.19
C GLY A 66 -12.21 -18.46 6.17
N LYS A 67 -12.20 -17.13 6.33
CA LYS A 67 -13.05 -16.22 5.53
C LYS A 67 -12.35 -15.56 4.33
N GLN A 68 -11.03 -15.56 4.29
CA GLN A 68 -10.25 -14.93 3.21
C GLN A 68 -8.86 -15.57 3.10
N LEU A 69 -8.19 -15.31 1.99
CA LEU A 69 -6.78 -15.66 1.81
C LEU A 69 -5.88 -14.55 2.35
N VAL A 70 -4.68 -14.91 2.77
CA VAL A 70 -3.60 -13.99 3.18
C VAL A 70 -2.43 -14.20 2.24
N GLN A 71 -1.79 -13.11 1.86
CA GLN A 71 -0.63 -13.12 0.97
C GLN A 71 0.53 -12.38 1.60
N TRP A 72 1.75 -12.87 1.39
CA TRP A 72 2.95 -12.15 1.79
C TRP A 72 4.06 -12.38 0.78
N PRO A 73 4.89 -11.36 0.44
CA PRO A 73 6.04 -11.55 -0.42
C PRO A 73 6.87 -12.75 0.03
N VAL A 74 7.36 -13.54 -0.92
CA VAL A 74 8.24 -14.67 -0.60
C VAL A 74 9.45 -14.17 0.18
N VAL A 75 9.82 -14.88 1.26
CA VAL A 75 10.90 -14.47 2.19
C VAL A 75 12.25 -14.26 1.49
N GLU A 76 12.45 -14.88 0.32
CA GLU A 76 13.63 -14.69 -0.52
C GLU A 76 13.86 -13.24 -0.92
N ILE A 77 12.82 -12.41 -1.05
CA ILE A 77 12.97 -10.98 -1.35
C ILE A 77 13.80 -10.26 -0.29
N GLU A 78 13.76 -10.74 0.96
CA GLU A 78 14.48 -10.12 2.08
C GLU A 78 16.01 -10.23 1.92
N LYS A 79 16.50 -11.13 1.06
CA LYS A 79 17.93 -11.20 0.70
C LYS A 79 18.42 -9.97 -0.09
N LEU A 80 17.51 -9.21 -0.68
CA LEU A 80 17.83 -7.97 -1.37
C LEU A 80 17.91 -6.78 -0.41
N ARG A 81 17.44 -6.90 0.84
CA ARG A 81 17.56 -5.84 1.84
C ARG A 81 19.04 -5.50 2.07
N ALA A 82 19.35 -4.21 2.02
CA ALA A 82 20.68 -3.65 2.25
C ALA A 82 20.62 -2.67 3.43
N ASN A 83 20.95 -1.40 3.18
CA ASN A 83 20.94 -0.34 4.19
C ASN A 83 19.60 -0.29 4.91
N HIS A 84 19.63 -0.35 6.24
CA HIS A 84 18.45 -0.36 7.11
C HIS A 84 18.36 0.94 7.88
N VAL A 85 17.16 1.51 7.91
CA VAL A 85 16.78 2.67 8.72
C VAL A 85 15.59 2.29 9.58
N SER A 86 15.62 2.68 10.84
CA SER A 86 14.53 2.42 11.79
C SER A 86 14.08 3.69 12.50
N LEU A 87 12.78 3.85 12.64
CA LEU A 87 12.14 4.88 13.46
C LEU A 87 11.18 4.20 14.42
N ALA A 88 11.38 4.40 15.72
CA ALA A 88 10.51 3.81 16.75
C ALA A 88 9.90 4.89 17.65
N ASN A 89 8.72 4.60 18.18
CA ASN A 89 8.01 5.44 19.15
C ASN A 89 7.84 6.91 18.71
N LYS A 90 7.57 7.15 17.42
CA LYS A 90 7.34 8.51 16.89
C LYS A 90 5.85 8.84 16.93
N LEU A 91 5.52 10.02 17.43
CA LEU A 91 4.15 10.55 17.38
C LEU A 91 3.96 11.31 16.06
N LEU A 92 2.97 10.90 15.27
CA LEU A 92 2.49 11.65 14.11
C LEU A 92 1.29 12.50 14.55
N GLU A 93 1.55 13.77 14.84
CA GLU A 93 0.48 14.74 15.09
C GLU A 93 -0.39 14.95 13.85
N GLY A 94 -1.60 15.47 14.04
CA GLY A 94 -2.50 15.76 12.93
C GLY A 94 -1.93 16.84 11.99
N GLY A 95 -1.83 16.51 10.71
CA GLY A 95 -1.19 17.35 9.68
C GLY A 95 0.33 17.19 9.55
N SER A 96 0.95 16.30 10.33
CA SER A 96 2.40 16.10 10.30
C SER A 96 2.84 15.17 9.17
N VAL A 97 4.08 15.40 8.72
CA VAL A 97 4.82 14.57 7.78
C VAL A 97 6.24 14.42 8.32
N ILE A 98 6.74 13.19 8.39
CA ILE A 98 8.09 12.86 8.86
C ILE A 98 8.81 12.14 7.71
N GLU A 99 9.95 12.68 7.29
CA GLU A 99 10.81 12.03 6.31
C GLU A 99 11.53 10.83 6.91
N VAL A 100 11.74 9.79 6.08
CA VAL A 100 12.55 8.61 6.39
C VAL A 100 13.82 8.69 5.54
N PRO A 101 14.87 9.39 6.01
CA PRO A 101 16.10 9.57 5.25
C PRO A 101 16.95 8.29 5.25
N GLY A 102 18.00 8.24 4.42
CA GLY A 102 19.01 7.17 4.46
C GLY A 102 18.61 5.86 3.77
N VAL A 103 17.58 5.90 2.93
CA VAL A 103 17.11 4.78 2.11
C VAL A 103 16.97 5.23 0.65
N THR A 104 17.33 4.36 -0.30
CA THR A 104 17.04 4.56 -1.73
C THR A 104 15.53 4.49 -1.97
N ALA A 105 14.82 5.60 -1.81
CA ALA A 105 13.35 5.59 -1.71
C ALA A 105 12.63 5.11 -2.97
N ALA A 106 13.28 5.16 -4.14
CA ALA A 106 12.75 4.60 -5.37
C ALA A 106 12.84 3.06 -5.44
N GLN A 107 13.68 2.40 -4.63
CA GLN A 107 13.84 0.94 -4.62
C GLN A 107 14.03 0.46 -3.16
N ALA A 108 12.92 0.26 -2.46
CA ALA A 108 12.90 0.04 -1.02
C ALA A 108 11.82 -0.96 -0.56
N ASP A 109 12.05 -1.55 0.60
CA ASP A 109 11.05 -2.33 1.34
C ASP A 109 10.79 -1.62 2.66
N VAL A 110 9.54 -1.25 2.93
CA VAL A 110 9.17 -0.46 4.10
C VAL A 110 8.08 -1.19 4.88
N GLU A 111 8.32 -1.41 6.17
CA GLU A 111 7.36 -1.99 7.10
C GLU A 111 7.08 -0.97 8.22
N VAL A 112 5.81 -0.68 8.48
CA VAL A 112 5.40 0.24 9.56
C VAL A 112 4.25 -0.35 10.38
N SER A 113 4.33 -0.17 11.69
CA SER A 113 3.28 -0.50 12.65
C SER A 113 2.81 0.75 13.38
N PHE A 114 1.51 1.01 13.29
CA PHE A 114 0.83 2.11 13.97
C PHE A 114 0.11 1.59 15.21
N GLU A 115 0.19 2.31 16.32
CA GLU A 115 -0.66 2.17 17.50
C GLU A 115 -1.81 3.17 17.45
N ILE A 116 -3.02 2.66 17.74
CA ILE A 116 -4.27 3.41 17.69
C ILE A 116 -4.92 3.31 19.06
N LYS A 117 -4.96 4.43 19.79
CA LYS A 117 -5.56 4.50 21.13
C LYS A 117 -7.02 4.92 21.07
N ASP A 118 -7.31 5.98 20.33
CA ASP A 118 -8.59 6.68 20.41
C ASP A 118 -9.60 6.20 19.35
N PHE A 119 -9.83 4.89 19.25
CA PHE A 119 -10.77 4.32 18.27
C PHE A 119 -12.17 4.95 18.39
N GLU A 120 -12.59 5.28 19.60
CA GLU A 120 -13.85 5.96 19.90
C GLU A 120 -13.96 7.36 19.29
N LYS A 121 -12.88 7.93 18.73
CA LYS A 121 -12.94 9.19 17.98
C LYS A 121 -13.13 9.00 16.48
N ALA A 122 -13.16 7.76 15.97
CA ALA A 122 -13.44 7.48 14.56
C ALA A 122 -14.78 8.08 14.09
N GLU A 123 -14.81 8.55 12.85
CA GLU A 123 -16.02 9.02 12.16
C GLU A 123 -17.01 7.87 11.93
N VAL A 124 -18.30 8.15 11.87
CA VAL A 124 -19.29 7.14 11.49
C VAL A 124 -19.12 6.78 10.00
N LEU A 125 -19.14 5.49 9.69
CA LEU A 125 -19.20 5.00 8.33
C LEU A 125 -20.63 5.15 7.82
N GLU A 126 -20.85 5.99 6.82
CA GLU A 126 -22.16 6.14 6.20
C GLU A 126 -22.63 4.80 5.60
N PRO A 127 -23.89 4.37 5.80
CA PRO A 127 -24.38 3.10 5.28
C PRO A 127 -24.27 2.94 3.75
N SER A 128 -24.26 4.06 3.03
CA SER A 128 -24.10 4.10 1.57
C SER A 128 -22.65 3.90 1.10
N TRP A 129 -21.65 3.97 1.99
CA TRP A 129 -20.23 3.81 1.65
C TRP A 129 -19.81 2.34 1.66
N THR A 130 -20.29 1.61 0.65
CA THR A 130 -20.05 0.17 0.49
C THR A 130 -18.91 -0.15 -0.47
N ASN A 131 -18.55 0.77 -1.38
CA ASN A 131 -17.43 0.60 -2.31
C ASN A 131 -16.16 1.28 -1.74
N PRO A 132 -15.14 0.51 -1.32
CA PRO A 132 -13.94 1.05 -0.70
C PRO A 132 -13.09 1.86 -1.68
N GLN A 133 -13.04 1.49 -2.97
CA GLN A 133 -12.30 2.23 -3.98
C GLN A 133 -12.89 3.62 -4.19
N LEU A 134 -14.21 3.71 -4.38
CA LEU A 134 -14.90 5.00 -4.50
C LEU A 134 -14.76 5.86 -3.25
N LEU A 135 -14.77 5.23 -2.06
CA LEU A 135 -14.53 5.93 -0.81
C LEU A 135 -13.11 6.50 -0.73
N CYS A 136 -12.08 5.74 -1.14
CA CYS A 136 -10.71 6.26 -1.23
C CYS A 136 -10.59 7.41 -2.24
N SER A 137 -11.25 7.34 -3.39
CA SER A 137 -11.25 8.44 -4.38
C SER A 137 -11.92 9.72 -3.84
N ARG A 138 -12.96 9.59 -3.01
CA ARG A 138 -13.65 10.74 -2.38
C ARG A 138 -12.93 11.27 -1.15
N LYS A 139 -12.33 10.38 -0.37
CA LYS A 139 -11.59 10.67 0.87
C LYS A 139 -10.11 10.33 0.70
N GLY A 140 -9.47 10.91 -0.31
CA GLY A 140 -8.03 10.75 -0.60
C GLY A 140 -7.13 11.34 0.49
N ALA A 141 -5.81 11.33 0.28
CA ALA A 141 -4.82 11.74 1.28
C ALA A 141 -4.90 13.22 1.70
N SER A 142 -5.46 14.07 0.84
CA SER A 142 -5.63 15.52 1.11
C SER A 142 -6.89 15.83 1.94
N VAL A 143 -7.86 14.92 1.99
CA VAL A 143 -9.12 15.15 2.73
C VAL A 143 -8.89 14.81 4.20
N LYS A 144 -9.01 15.78 5.11
CA LYS A 144 -8.85 15.48 6.54
C LYS A 144 -9.97 14.55 7.04
N GLY A 145 -9.63 13.74 8.04
CA GLY A 145 -10.61 12.97 8.81
C GLY A 145 -10.21 12.88 10.27
N SER A 146 -10.96 12.16 11.09
CA SER A 146 -10.64 11.98 12.51
C SER A 146 -9.43 11.05 12.69
N LEU A 147 -9.62 9.75 12.45
CA LEU A 147 -8.55 8.75 12.44
C LEU A 147 -8.14 8.44 11.00
N GLY A 148 -7.23 9.27 10.50
CA GLY A 148 -6.67 9.19 9.16
C GLY A 148 -7.19 10.25 8.20
N PRO A 149 -6.50 10.42 7.06
CA PRO A 149 -5.58 9.46 6.48
C PRO A 149 -4.19 9.50 7.16
N PHE A 150 -3.67 8.33 7.54
CA PHE A 150 -2.31 8.17 8.06
C PHE A 150 -1.63 6.95 7.43
N GLY A 151 -0.34 7.04 7.15
CA GLY A 151 0.37 6.00 6.40
C GLY A 151 1.71 6.47 5.85
N LEU A 152 2.01 6.05 4.62
CA LEU A 152 3.24 6.36 3.90
C LEU A 152 2.97 7.24 2.69
N LEU A 153 3.88 8.18 2.41
CA LEU A 153 4.02 8.82 1.10
C LEU A 153 5.28 8.25 0.45
N VAL A 154 5.09 7.54 -0.65
CA VAL A 154 6.16 6.85 -1.39
C VAL A 154 6.32 7.48 -2.77
N LEU A 155 7.51 7.33 -3.37
CA LEU A 155 7.84 7.94 -4.66
C LEU A 155 7.43 9.41 -4.67
N ALA A 156 7.78 10.12 -3.61
CA ALA A 156 7.40 11.52 -3.40
C ALA A 156 8.55 12.43 -3.83
N SER A 157 8.23 13.57 -4.43
CA SER A 157 9.23 14.56 -4.82
C SER A 157 9.48 15.56 -3.69
N GLU A 158 10.55 16.33 -3.79
CA GLU A 158 10.75 17.52 -2.96
C GLU A 158 9.50 18.43 -3.00
N GLY A 159 9.14 18.98 -1.84
CA GLY A 159 7.93 19.79 -1.67
C GLY A 159 6.61 19.04 -1.87
N LEU A 160 6.64 17.70 -1.98
CA LEU A 160 5.48 16.84 -2.18
C LEU A 160 4.62 17.25 -3.40
N LYS A 161 5.27 17.72 -4.48
CA LYS A 161 4.59 18.06 -5.74
C LYS A 161 3.99 16.80 -6.36
N GLU A 162 4.78 15.75 -6.46
CA GLU A 162 4.36 14.38 -6.76
C GLU A 162 4.45 13.50 -5.52
N ARG A 163 3.52 12.56 -5.37
CA ARG A 163 3.51 11.55 -4.31
C ARG A 163 2.49 10.45 -4.58
N THR A 164 2.79 9.24 -4.14
CA THR A 164 1.81 8.16 -4.00
C THR A 164 1.54 7.92 -2.53
N ALA A 165 0.27 8.02 -2.09
CA ALA A 165 -0.08 7.90 -0.68
C ALA A 165 -0.73 6.55 -0.39
N VAL A 166 -0.09 5.74 0.46
CA VAL A 166 -0.61 4.45 0.92
C VAL A 166 -0.98 4.61 2.40
N PHE A 167 -2.27 4.55 2.71
CA PHE A 167 -2.73 4.95 4.04
C PHE A 167 -3.94 4.18 4.54
N PHE A 168 -4.19 4.33 5.84
CA PHE A 168 -5.40 3.86 6.50
C PHE A 168 -6.34 5.01 6.88
N ARG A 169 -7.62 4.70 6.91
CA ARG A 169 -8.67 5.44 7.62
C ARG A 169 -9.46 4.48 8.50
N ILE A 170 -9.94 4.97 9.64
CA ILE A 170 -10.73 4.18 10.58
C ILE A 170 -12.09 4.83 10.78
N PHE A 171 -13.14 4.04 10.60
CA PHE A 171 -14.53 4.44 10.79
C PHE A 171 -15.22 3.58 11.86
N LYS A 172 -16.26 4.12 12.49
CA LYS A 172 -17.24 3.38 13.28
C LYS A 172 -18.29 2.78 12.36
N GLY A 173 -18.31 1.46 12.23
CA GLY A 173 -19.45 0.74 11.67
C GLY A 173 -20.51 0.44 12.74
N HIS A 174 -21.59 -0.25 12.36
CA HIS A 174 -22.72 -0.53 13.26
C HIS A 174 -22.36 -1.35 14.52
N LYS A 175 -21.44 -2.33 14.39
CA LYS A 175 -21.07 -3.25 15.49
C LYS A 175 -19.56 -3.37 15.73
N LYS A 176 -18.76 -2.79 14.85
CA LYS A 176 -17.29 -2.85 14.87
C LYS A 176 -16.70 -1.65 14.15
N TYR A 177 -15.44 -1.35 14.42
CA TYR A 177 -14.68 -0.43 13.59
C TYR A 177 -14.37 -1.06 12.24
N VAL A 178 -14.32 -0.21 11.22
CA VAL A 178 -14.00 -0.56 9.84
C VAL A 178 -12.74 0.18 9.46
N VAL A 179 -11.72 -0.56 9.02
CA VAL A 179 -10.48 0.01 8.51
C VAL A 179 -10.55 0.02 6.99
N LEU A 180 -10.26 1.16 6.40
CA LEU A 180 -10.10 1.35 4.97
C LEU A 180 -8.62 1.52 4.67
N MET A 181 -8.08 0.70 3.77
CA MET A 181 -6.76 0.88 3.18
C MET A 181 -6.92 1.52 1.80
N CYS A 182 -6.15 2.56 1.53
CA CYS A 182 -6.15 3.26 0.24
C CYS A 182 -4.75 3.29 -0.36
N SER A 183 -4.68 3.19 -1.68
CA SER A 183 -3.54 3.60 -2.50
C SER A 183 -4.00 4.75 -3.38
N ASP A 184 -3.77 5.98 -2.91
CA ASP A 184 -4.11 7.21 -3.61
C ASP A 184 -2.93 7.67 -4.47
N GLN A 185 -3.10 7.49 -5.78
CA GLN A 185 -2.14 7.87 -6.81
C GLN A 185 -2.58 9.11 -7.61
N SER A 186 -3.58 9.85 -7.13
CA SER A 186 -4.13 11.05 -7.80
C SER A 186 -3.12 12.18 -7.99
N ARG A 187 -2.03 12.17 -7.23
CA ARG A 187 -0.90 13.11 -7.33
C ARG A 187 0.42 12.41 -7.58
N SER A 188 0.39 11.19 -8.14
CA SER A 188 1.60 10.37 -8.33
C SER A 188 2.50 10.85 -9.46
N SER A 189 1.99 11.66 -10.39
CA SER A 189 2.74 12.21 -11.51
C SER A 189 2.22 13.58 -11.92
N LEU A 190 3.08 14.42 -12.49
CA LEU A 190 2.70 15.63 -13.20
C LEU A 190 2.24 15.33 -14.64
N ASN A 191 2.56 14.16 -15.19
CA ASN A 191 2.04 13.73 -16.48
C ASN A 191 0.60 13.22 -16.33
N GLN A 192 -0.35 13.97 -16.88
CA GLN A 192 -1.80 13.71 -16.79
C GLN A 192 -2.28 12.60 -17.73
N ASP A 193 -1.45 12.15 -18.67
CA ASP A 193 -1.79 11.03 -19.57
C ASP A 193 -1.72 9.67 -18.85
N ASN A 194 -1.14 9.64 -17.64
CA ASN A 194 -1.12 8.44 -16.81
C ASN A 194 -2.49 8.16 -16.18
N ASP A 195 -2.85 6.88 -16.10
CA ASP A 195 -3.96 6.42 -15.27
C ASP A 195 -3.62 6.56 -13.78
N MET A 196 -4.17 7.60 -13.17
CA MET A 196 -4.02 7.92 -11.75
C MET A 196 -5.21 7.43 -10.89
N THR A 197 -5.89 6.36 -11.33
CA THR A 197 -7.00 5.75 -10.58
C THR A 197 -6.59 5.37 -9.16
N THR A 198 -7.33 5.86 -8.17
CA THR A 198 -7.15 5.47 -6.78
C THR A 198 -7.75 4.08 -6.52
N TYR A 199 -7.05 3.29 -5.69
CA TYR A 199 -7.50 1.97 -5.26
C TYR A 199 -7.82 1.94 -3.77
N GLY A 200 -8.71 1.04 -3.37
CA GLY A 200 -9.15 0.94 -1.98
C GLY A 200 -9.73 -0.41 -1.62
N ALA A 201 -9.54 -0.81 -0.37
CA ALA A 201 -10.07 -2.04 0.19
C ALA A 201 -10.39 -1.91 1.68
N PHE A 202 -11.46 -2.56 2.13
CA PHE A 202 -11.73 -2.70 3.54
C PHE A 202 -10.87 -3.80 4.16
N LEU A 203 -10.37 -3.54 5.36
CA LEU A 203 -9.52 -4.43 6.12
C LEU A 203 -10.25 -4.84 7.42
N ASP A 204 -10.46 -6.14 7.58
CA ASP A 204 -11.00 -6.72 8.83
C ASP A 204 -9.86 -6.98 9.83
N VAL A 205 -9.72 -6.08 10.79
CA VAL A 205 -8.74 -6.14 11.88
C VAL A 205 -9.42 -6.42 13.21
N ASP A 206 -8.72 -7.16 14.07
CA ASP A 206 -9.13 -7.32 15.46
C ASP A 206 -8.79 -6.04 16.22
N ASN A 207 -9.80 -5.22 16.49
CA ASN A 207 -9.64 -3.91 17.11
C ASN A 207 -9.05 -3.99 18.53
N ARG A 208 -9.04 -5.17 19.17
CA ARG A 208 -8.39 -5.40 20.47
C ARG A 208 -6.87 -5.34 20.40
N GLN A 209 -6.30 -5.48 19.21
CA GLN A 209 -4.84 -5.45 19.04
C GLN A 209 -4.28 -4.03 19.06
N HIS A 210 -5.14 -3.00 18.92
CA HIS A 210 -4.76 -1.59 18.87
C HIS A 210 -3.60 -1.26 17.91
N LYS A 211 -3.38 -2.13 16.91
CA LYS A 211 -2.24 -2.08 16.00
C LYS A 211 -2.67 -2.28 14.56
N LEU A 212 -2.10 -1.50 13.66
CA LEU A 212 -2.23 -1.67 12.21
C LEU A 212 -0.85 -1.75 11.59
N SER A 213 -0.61 -2.78 10.79
CA SER A 213 0.62 -2.94 10.02
C SER A 213 0.40 -2.64 8.55
N LEU A 214 1.39 -2.01 7.94
CA LEU A 214 1.50 -1.78 6.51
C LEU A 214 2.93 -2.14 6.07
N ARG A 215 3.04 -2.95 5.01
CA ARG A 215 4.29 -3.12 4.28
C ARG A 215 4.11 -2.58 2.87
N SER A 216 5.09 -1.86 2.34
CA SER A 216 5.10 -1.41 0.95
C SER A 216 6.45 -1.74 0.32
N LEU A 217 6.41 -2.55 -0.75
CA LEU A 217 7.53 -2.73 -1.66
C LEU A 217 7.46 -1.64 -2.72
N ILE A 218 8.53 -0.86 -2.86
CA ILE A 218 8.65 0.27 -3.78
C ILE A 218 9.74 -0.09 -4.78
N ASP A 219 9.42 -0.09 -6.07
CA ASP A 219 10.37 -0.44 -7.12
C ASP A 219 10.10 0.39 -8.39
N HIS A 220 10.65 1.61 -8.38
CA HIS A 220 10.56 2.62 -9.43
C HIS A 220 9.13 2.98 -9.84
N SER A 221 8.50 2.18 -10.71
CA SER A 221 7.16 2.43 -11.26
C SER A 221 6.06 1.55 -10.68
N ILE A 222 6.38 0.71 -9.68
CA ILE A 222 5.43 -0.16 -8.99
C ILE A 222 5.52 0.05 -7.48
N VAL A 223 4.36 0.04 -6.81
CA VAL A 223 4.25 -0.06 -5.37
C VAL A 223 3.30 -1.20 -5.01
N GLU A 224 3.80 -2.24 -4.33
CA GLU A 224 2.99 -3.33 -3.79
C GLU A 224 2.78 -3.15 -2.29
N SER A 225 1.54 -2.93 -1.87
CA SER A 225 1.21 -2.60 -0.47
C SER A 225 0.39 -3.69 0.20
N PHE A 226 0.80 -4.09 1.41
CA PHE A 226 0.25 -5.20 2.19
C PHE A 226 -0.23 -4.70 3.55
N GLY A 227 -1.55 -4.57 3.70
CA GLY A 227 -2.20 -4.14 4.93
C GLY A 227 -2.58 -5.30 5.85
N GLY A 228 -2.41 -5.09 7.15
CA GLY A 228 -2.86 -6.03 8.19
C GLY A 228 -2.22 -7.41 8.09
N GLY A 229 -0.92 -7.45 7.78
CA GLY A 229 -0.16 -8.69 7.59
C GLY A 229 -0.56 -9.45 6.32
N GLY A 230 -0.95 -8.74 5.26
CA GLY A 230 -1.25 -9.36 3.96
C GLY A 230 -2.68 -9.80 3.76
N LYS A 231 -3.61 -9.39 4.64
CA LYS A 231 -5.06 -9.61 4.46
C LYS A 231 -5.61 -8.76 3.33
N VAL A 232 -5.06 -7.58 3.12
CA VAL A 232 -5.37 -6.69 2.01
C VAL A 232 -4.09 -6.41 1.25
N CYS A 233 -4.13 -6.59 -0.06
CA CYS A 233 -3.03 -6.23 -0.96
C CYS A 233 -3.52 -5.22 -1.99
N ILE A 234 -2.74 -4.19 -2.26
CA ILE A 234 -3.01 -3.19 -3.30
C ILE A 234 -1.72 -2.93 -4.06
N THR A 235 -1.74 -3.20 -5.36
CA THR A 235 -0.65 -2.93 -6.29
C THR A 235 -0.98 -1.72 -7.14
N SER A 236 -0.11 -0.71 -7.14
CA SER A 236 -0.23 0.47 -8.00
C SER A 236 0.93 0.56 -8.98
N ARG A 237 0.66 1.16 -10.15
CA ARG A 237 1.66 1.56 -11.13
C ARG A 237 1.65 3.06 -11.25
N VAL A 238 2.80 3.68 -11.07
CA VAL A 238 2.96 5.13 -11.01
C VAL A 238 4.19 5.56 -11.80
N TYR A 239 4.14 6.73 -12.41
CA TYR A 239 5.20 7.23 -13.29
C TYR A 239 5.50 8.69 -12.95
N PRO A 240 6.07 8.97 -11.77
CA PRO A 240 6.48 10.32 -11.42
C PRO A 240 7.49 10.87 -12.42
N THR A 241 7.48 12.18 -12.61
CA THR A 241 8.38 12.93 -13.48
C THR A 241 9.53 13.59 -12.72
N LEU A 242 9.35 13.81 -11.41
CA LEU A 242 10.31 14.42 -10.49
C LEU A 242 10.85 13.39 -9.51
N ALA A 243 9.98 12.56 -8.91
CA ALA A 243 10.35 11.60 -7.88
C ALA A 243 10.99 10.32 -8.46
N ILE A 244 12.10 10.48 -9.17
CA ILE A 244 12.81 9.40 -9.89
C ILE A 244 14.19 9.18 -9.25
N ASN A 245 14.55 7.92 -9.02
CA ASN A 245 15.85 7.52 -8.46
C ASN A 245 16.14 8.26 -7.15
N GLU A 246 17.29 8.93 -7.04
CA GLU A 246 17.73 9.67 -5.86
C GLU A 246 16.86 10.90 -5.53
N ALA A 247 16.03 11.37 -6.47
CA ALA A 247 15.08 12.46 -6.24
C ALA A 247 13.75 11.97 -5.64
N ALA A 248 13.57 10.66 -5.48
CA ALA A 248 12.45 10.10 -4.75
C ALA A 248 12.72 10.16 -3.25
N HIS A 249 11.68 10.49 -2.49
CA HIS A 249 11.69 10.53 -1.03
C HIS A 249 10.61 9.60 -0.46
N LEU A 250 10.83 9.21 0.80
CA LEU A 250 9.91 8.39 1.59
C LEU A 250 9.50 9.17 2.84
N TYR A 251 8.20 9.22 3.12
CA TYR A 251 7.67 9.85 4.32
C TYR A 251 6.65 8.95 5.02
N ALA A 252 6.58 9.07 6.35
CA ALA A 252 5.38 8.72 7.10
C ALA A 252 4.54 9.99 7.33
N PHE A 253 3.22 9.89 7.27
CA PHE A 253 2.35 11.05 7.41
C PHE A 253 1.09 10.74 8.21
N ASN A 254 0.50 11.80 8.77
CA ASN A 254 -0.84 11.79 9.33
C ASN A 254 -1.53 13.10 8.97
N ASN A 255 -2.54 13.05 8.11
CA ASN A 255 -3.42 14.19 7.81
C ASN A 255 -4.82 14.03 8.45
N GLY A 256 -4.93 13.17 9.47
CA GLY A 256 -6.08 13.12 10.37
C GLY A 256 -6.01 14.19 11.46
N ASN A 257 -7.08 14.32 12.24
CA ASN A 257 -7.15 15.23 13.39
C ASN A 257 -6.57 14.60 14.66
N GLN A 258 -6.68 13.28 14.81
CA GLN A 258 -6.12 12.57 15.95
C GLN A 258 -4.66 12.20 15.68
N SER A 259 -3.85 12.23 16.74
CA SER A 259 -2.46 11.79 16.65
C SER A 259 -2.38 10.27 16.55
N ILE A 260 -1.43 9.78 15.76
CA ILE A 260 -1.18 8.35 15.56
C ILE A 260 0.26 8.06 15.96
N LYS A 261 0.51 7.02 16.73
CA LYS A 261 1.87 6.66 17.12
C LYS A 261 2.42 5.61 16.14
N ILE A 262 3.57 5.88 15.54
CA ILE A 262 4.41 4.85 14.95
C ILE A 262 5.08 4.10 16.09
N LEU A 263 4.73 2.81 16.26
CA LEU A 263 5.44 1.93 17.18
C LEU A 263 6.83 1.65 16.63
N GLU A 264 6.87 1.24 15.36
CA GLU A 264 8.08 0.86 14.66
C GLU A 264 7.87 1.08 13.15
N LEU A 265 8.86 1.66 12.50
CA LEU A 265 8.99 1.75 11.06
C LEU A 265 10.40 1.29 10.70
N ASN A 266 10.50 0.30 9.84
CA ASN A 266 11.74 -0.18 9.27
C ASN A 266 11.71 0.02 7.75
N ALA A 267 12.75 0.64 7.22
CA ALA A 267 12.94 0.81 5.79
C ALA A 267 14.28 0.21 5.39
N TRP A 268 14.28 -0.58 4.32
CA TRP A 268 15.49 -1.14 3.73
C TRP A 268 15.63 -0.62 2.31
N SER A 269 16.82 -0.12 1.97
CA SER A 269 17.20 -0.01 0.55
C SER A 269 17.28 -1.42 -0.02
N MET A 270 16.76 -1.62 -1.22
CA MET A 270 16.77 -2.93 -1.88
C MET A 270 17.85 -2.94 -2.95
N LYS A 271 18.60 -4.05 -3.04
CA LYS A 271 19.52 -4.30 -4.16
C LYS A 271 18.71 -4.72 -5.38
N THR A 272 19.18 -4.32 -6.56
CA THR A 272 18.61 -4.79 -7.82
C THR A 272 18.83 -6.30 -7.98
N ALA A 273 17.75 -7.02 -8.30
CA ALA A 273 17.82 -8.44 -8.57
C ALA A 273 18.50 -8.70 -9.93
N LYS A 274 19.20 -9.84 -10.05
CA LYS A 274 19.62 -10.34 -11.36
C LYS A 274 18.46 -11.12 -11.96
N ILE A 275 17.79 -10.52 -12.95
CA ILE A 275 16.71 -11.13 -13.71
C ILE A 275 17.29 -11.50 -15.07
N ASN A 276 17.41 -12.80 -15.34
CA ASN A 276 17.94 -13.35 -16.59
C ASN A 276 16.80 -13.81 -17.51
#